data_AF-A0A1F6G4F6-F1
#
_entry.id   AF-A0A1F6G4F6-F1
#
_cell.length_a   1.000
_cell.length_b   1.000
_cell.length_c   1.000
_cell.angle_alpha   90.00
_cell.angle_beta   90.00
_cell.angle_gamma   90.00
#
_symmetry.space_group_name_H-M   'P 1'
#
loop_
_entity.id
_entity.type
_entity.pdbx_description
1 polymer ?
#
loop_
_entity_poly.entity_id
_entity_poly.type
_entity_poly.pdbx_seq_one_letter_code
_entity_poly.pdbx_strand_id
1 'polypeptide(L)'
;MLYSNEHTLEDRIVELAANAGLTVKSLYSRISKERGLSLRAVYKAVNKLIDARVLLKVGKQIVVDQEWAGNVGEMLGSSSAPLLSNKERTVYTFVSIEHLDAFWKTIVLPLGNSASTRETFFYNPHNFWAYLPARKQSEDAYYRNFLNTESYGFFTIGSDSRADMEFKREYQNEHLQIDLRNIQIFRRTDHITILNSIIITVRLDKRISERIDKLYALEENINGILPEIIKICQKPGKIQFTIENNSTKAKKMKKILAKNFYFKSNSRHI
;
A
#
# COMPACT_ATOMS: atom_id res chain seq x y z
N MET A 1 9.33 -14.24 12.00
CA MET A 1 9.63 -13.96 10.57
C MET A 1 10.17 -12.54 10.52
N LEU A 2 11.08 -12.20 9.59
CA LEU A 2 11.56 -10.82 9.48
C LEU A 2 10.35 -9.89 9.25
N TYR A 3 10.25 -8.83 10.07
CA TYR A 3 9.17 -7.84 10.05
C TYR A 3 7.75 -8.35 10.44
N SER A 4 7.60 -9.53 11.05
CA SER A 4 6.35 -9.92 11.72
C SER A 4 6.30 -9.45 13.17
N ASN A 5 5.10 -9.24 13.73
CA ASN A 5 4.92 -8.90 15.16
C ASN A 5 5.55 -9.92 16.12
N GLU A 6 5.69 -11.17 15.69
CA GLU A 6 6.42 -12.21 16.42
C GLU A 6 7.85 -12.36 15.89
N HIS A 7 8.80 -11.75 16.62
CA HIS A 7 10.22 -11.85 16.26
C HIS A 7 10.86 -13.07 16.93
N THR A 8 11.50 -13.93 16.15
CA THR A 8 12.43 -14.93 16.68
C THR A 8 13.75 -14.27 17.10
N LEU A 9 14.62 -14.99 17.81
CA LEU A 9 15.96 -14.48 18.14
C LEU A 9 16.76 -14.21 16.87
N GLU A 10 16.65 -15.10 15.88
CA GLU A 10 17.29 -14.97 14.59
C GLU A 10 16.83 -13.72 13.83
N ASP A 11 15.52 -13.47 13.77
CA ASP A 11 14.97 -12.26 13.11
C ASP A 11 15.56 -10.98 13.71
N ARG A 12 15.64 -10.92 15.05
CA ARG A 12 16.16 -9.76 15.76
C ARG A 12 17.66 -9.55 15.54
N ILE A 13 18.43 -10.64 15.46
CA ILE A 13 19.87 -10.57 15.17
C ILE A 13 20.09 -10.00 13.76
N VAL A 14 19.34 -10.47 12.76
CA VAL A 14 19.46 -9.98 11.38
C VAL A 14 19.09 -8.49 11.29
N GLU A 15 17.99 -8.08 11.92
CA GLU A 15 17.56 -6.67 11.96
C GLU A 15 18.62 -5.73 12.57
N LEU A 16 19.24 -6.14 13.68
CA LEU A 16 20.30 -5.37 14.33
C LEU A 16 21.58 -5.33 13.48
N ALA A 17 21.94 -6.43 12.83
CA ALA A 17 23.12 -6.53 11.97
C ALA A 17 22.94 -5.81 10.62
N ALA A 18 21.69 -5.65 10.14
CA ALA A 18 21.40 -4.93 8.90
C ALA A 18 21.73 -3.43 8.98
N ASN A 19 21.65 -2.86 10.19
CA ASN A 19 21.88 -1.44 10.40
C ASN A 19 23.36 -1.07 10.64
N ALA A 20 24.17 -2.02 11.12
CA ALA A 20 25.61 -1.83 11.36
C ALA A 20 26.31 -3.18 11.60
N GLY A 21 27.61 -3.26 11.28
CA GLY A 21 28.45 -4.37 11.71
C GLY A 21 28.59 -4.41 13.23
N LEU A 22 28.07 -5.46 13.87
CA LEU A 22 28.03 -5.58 15.34
C LEU A 22 28.83 -6.80 15.81
N THR A 23 29.42 -6.71 17.00
CA THR A 23 29.99 -7.91 17.64
C THR A 23 28.89 -8.74 18.29
N VAL A 24 29.13 -10.04 18.49
CA VAL A 24 28.19 -10.92 19.21
C VAL A 24 27.89 -10.42 20.63
N LYS A 25 28.88 -9.84 21.31
CA LYS A 25 28.70 -9.22 22.64
C LYS A 25 27.78 -7.99 22.58
N SER A 26 27.91 -7.18 21.52
CA SER A 26 27.05 -6.02 21.28
C SER A 26 25.62 -6.43 20.92
N LEU A 27 25.44 -7.48 20.13
CA LEU A 27 24.13 -8.07 19.85
C LEU A 27 23.48 -8.58 21.14
N TYR A 28 24.24 -9.33 21.95
CA TYR A 28 23.79 -9.83 23.25
C TYR A 28 23.34 -8.69 24.17
N SER A 29 24.15 -7.63 24.36
CA SER A 29 23.79 -6.54 25.28
C SER A 29 22.54 -5.76 24.87
N ARG A 30 22.21 -5.75 23.57
CA ARG A 30 20.96 -5.17 23.05
C ARG A 30 19.78 -6.10 23.27
N ILE A 31 19.92 -7.38 22.92
CA ILE A 31 18.83 -8.37 22.95
C ILE A 31 18.53 -8.85 24.38
N SER A 32 19.53 -8.98 25.25
CA SER A 32 19.37 -9.54 26.60
C SER A 32 18.47 -8.69 27.49
N LYS A 33 18.42 -7.38 27.24
CA LYS A 33 17.52 -6.43 27.92
C LYS A 33 16.05 -6.72 27.67
N GLU A 34 15.72 -7.37 26.56
CA GLU A 34 14.34 -7.60 26.14
C GLU A 34 13.82 -9.00 26.54
N ARG A 35 14.70 -10.01 26.63
CA ARG A 35 14.27 -11.42 26.68
C ARG A 35 14.99 -12.34 27.67
N GLY A 36 15.89 -11.82 28.51
CA GLY A 36 16.59 -12.65 29.51
C GLY A 36 17.40 -13.81 28.92
N LEU A 37 17.85 -13.66 27.67
CA LEU A 37 18.59 -14.71 26.95
C LEU A 37 20.02 -14.83 27.47
N SER A 38 20.61 -16.02 27.34
CA SER A 38 22.03 -16.23 27.64
C SER A 38 22.92 -15.86 26.45
N LEU A 39 24.17 -15.47 26.73
CA LEU A 39 25.16 -15.19 25.68
C LEU A 39 25.37 -16.39 24.75
N ARG A 40 25.33 -17.61 25.31
CA ARG A 40 25.46 -18.86 24.55
C ARG A 40 24.33 -19.04 23.54
N ALA A 41 23.09 -18.65 23.89
CA ALA A 41 21.96 -18.71 22.95
C ALA A 41 22.17 -17.78 21.75
N VAL A 42 22.68 -16.56 21.98
CA VAL A 42 23.00 -15.61 20.91
C VAL A 42 24.10 -16.15 20.01
N TYR A 43 25.19 -16.71 20.57
CA TYR A 43 26.23 -17.36 19.76
C TYR A 43 25.68 -18.50 18.90
N LYS A 44 24.82 -19.35 19.45
CA LYS A 44 24.20 -20.46 18.72
C LYS A 44 23.36 -19.94 17.55
N ALA A 45 22.55 -18.91 17.77
CA ALA A 45 21.74 -18.29 16.72
C ALA A 45 22.59 -17.61 15.63
N VAL A 46 23.65 -16.88 16.02
CA VAL A 46 24.60 -16.26 15.08
C VAL A 46 25.28 -17.32 14.22
N ASN A 47 25.80 -18.39 14.82
CA ASN A 47 26.47 -19.46 14.06
C ASN A 47 25.50 -20.14 13.09
N LYS A 48 24.26 -20.43 13.53
CA LYS A 48 23.21 -20.96 12.66
C LYS A 48 22.94 -20.06 11.46
N LEU A 49 22.92 -18.74 11.65
CA LEU A 49 22.72 -17.77 10.56
C LEU A 49 23.94 -17.65 9.64
N ILE A 50 25.16 -17.82 10.15
CA ILE A 50 26.38 -17.89 9.34
C ILE A 50 26.37 -19.18 8.51
N ASP A 51 26.04 -20.31 9.11
CA ASP A 51 25.95 -21.61 8.41
C ASP A 51 24.90 -21.57 7.30
N ALA A 52 23.81 -20.82 7.51
CA ALA A 52 22.76 -20.57 6.53
C ALA A 52 23.10 -19.46 5.51
N ARG A 53 24.30 -18.87 5.56
CA ARG A 53 24.76 -17.76 4.69
C ARG A 53 23.86 -16.51 4.73
N VAL A 54 23.23 -16.25 5.88
CA VAL A 54 22.48 -15.01 6.13
C VAL A 54 23.40 -13.92 6.68
N LEU A 55 24.37 -14.33 7.50
CA LEU A 55 25.36 -13.45 8.12
C LEU A 55 26.77 -13.84 7.71
N LEU A 56 27.65 -12.85 7.64
CA LEU A 56 29.09 -13.03 7.49
C LEU A 56 29.80 -12.58 8.76
N LYS A 57 30.89 -13.26 9.09
CA LYS A 57 31.79 -12.87 10.18
C LYS A 57 33.05 -12.24 9.61
N VAL A 58 33.20 -10.93 9.82
CA VAL A 58 34.39 -10.16 9.41
C VAL A 58 35.16 -9.78 10.68
N GLY A 59 36.19 -10.56 11.00
CA GLY A 59 36.92 -10.44 12.26
C GLY A 59 36.01 -10.69 13.47
N LYS A 60 35.77 -9.64 14.28
CA LYS A 60 34.85 -9.68 15.43
C LYS A 60 33.45 -9.19 15.10
N GLN A 61 33.25 -8.63 13.92
CA GLN A 61 31.97 -8.09 13.49
C GLN A 61 31.16 -9.16 12.76
N ILE A 62 29.85 -9.03 12.92
CA ILE A 62 28.81 -9.78 12.24
C ILE A 62 28.06 -8.78 11.37
N VAL A 63 27.99 -9.07 10.08
CA VAL A 63 27.32 -8.26 9.07
C VAL A 63 26.33 -9.13 8.31
N VAL A 64 25.29 -8.52 7.75
CA VAL A 64 24.38 -9.23 6.84
C VAL A 64 25.09 -9.49 5.51
N ASP A 65 25.00 -10.72 5.01
CA ASP A 65 25.49 -11.08 3.69
C ASP A 65 24.70 -10.29 2.63
N GLN A 66 25.42 -9.48 1.84
CA GLN A 66 24.80 -8.61 0.85
C GLN A 66 24.23 -9.38 -0.35
N GLU A 67 24.78 -10.55 -0.68
CA GLU A 67 24.24 -11.41 -1.75
C GLU A 67 22.90 -12.00 -1.29
N TRP A 68 22.84 -12.50 -0.05
CA TRP A 68 21.58 -12.97 0.54
C TRP A 68 20.55 -11.84 0.65
N ALA A 69 20.95 -10.66 1.14
CA ALA A 69 20.06 -9.51 1.24
C ALA A 69 19.55 -9.05 -0.14
N GLY A 70 20.42 -9.08 -1.15
CA GLY A 70 20.08 -8.82 -2.54
C GLY A 70 19.03 -9.81 -3.05
N ASN A 71 19.26 -11.12 -2.88
CA ASN A 71 18.33 -12.17 -3.27
C ASN A 71 16.97 -12.04 -2.57
N VAL A 72 16.95 -11.75 -1.26
CA VAL A 72 15.71 -11.49 -0.54
C VAL A 72 15.03 -10.23 -1.06
N GLY A 73 15.78 -9.16 -1.33
CA GLY A 73 15.29 -7.93 -1.94
C GLY A 73 14.67 -8.17 -3.32
N GLU A 74 15.32 -8.98 -4.16
CA GLU A 74 14.82 -9.39 -5.47
C GLU A 74 13.59 -10.29 -5.36
N MET A 75 13.56 -11.25 -4.42
CA MET A 75 12.39 -12.11 -4.19
C MET A 75 11.18 -11.31 -3.69
N LEU A 76 11.40 -10.37 -2.77
CA LEU A 76 10.35 -9.49 -2.27
C LEU A 76 9.94 -8.45 -3.33
N GLY A 77 10.88 -7.96 -4.13
CA GLY A 77 10.65 -7.02 -5.23
C GLY A 77 10.03 -7.66 -6.47
N SER A 78 10.22 -8.96 -6.67
CA SER A 78 9.62 -9.76 -7.76
C SER A 78 8.18 -10.18 -7.47
N SER A 79 7.55 -9.59 -6.45
CA SER A 79 6.10 -9.51 -6.28
C SER A 79 5.47 -8.90 -7.54
N SER A 80 5.31 -9.73 -8.56
CA SER A 80 4.81 -9.30 -9.85
C SER A 80 3.31 -9.21 -9.73
N ALA A 81 2.78 -7.99 -9.89
CA ALA A 81 1.41 -7.84 -10.29
C ALA A 81 1.15 -8.79 -11.49
N PRO A 82 -0.04 -9.42 -11.58
CA PRO A 82 -0.29 -10.41 -12.61
C PRO A 82 -0.01 -9.82 -13.99
N LEU A 83 0.79 -10.54 -14.77
CA LEU A 83 1.12 -10.16 -16.14
C LEU A 83 -0.12 -10.42 -17.00
N LEU A 84 -0.83 -9.35 -17.34
CA LEU A 84 -2.02 -9.40 -18.19
C LEU A 84 -1.67 -8.96 -19.61
N SER A 85 -2.01 -9.77 -20.59
CA SER A 85 -1.96 -9.42 -22.00
C SER A 85 -2.95 -8.30 -22.34
N ASN A 86 -2.79 -7.66 -23.50
CA ASN A 86 -3.72 -6.62 -23.93
C ASN A 86 -5.16 -7.17 -24.02
N LYS A 87 -6.09 -6.46 -23.38
CA LYS A 87 -7.52 -6.81 -23.18
C LYS A 87 -7.77 -8.00 -22.26
N GLU A 88 -6.74 -8.56 -21.62
CA GLU A 88 -6.91 -9.60 -20.62
C GLU A 88 -7.44 -9.01 -19.31
N ARG A 89 -8.21 -9.83 -18.59
CA ARG A 89 -8.88 -9.45 -17.35
C ARG A 89 -8.88 -10.63 -16.38
N THR A 90 -8.52 -10.36 -15.13
CA THR A 90 -8.69 -11.31 -14.02
C THR A 90 -9.63 -10.72 -12.96
N VAL A 91 -10.38 -11.59 -12.31
CA VAL A 91 -11.37 -11.23 -11.29
C VAL A 91 -11.15 -12.08 -10.05
N TYR A 92 -11.04 -11.42 -8.91
CA TYR A 92 -10.92 -12.01 -7.58
C TYR A 92 -12.12 -11.61 -6.73
N THR A 93 -12.45 -12.42 -5.74
CA THR A 93 -13.53 -12.14 -4.79
C THR A 93 -13.01 -12.19 -3.37
N PHE A 94 -13.36 -11.20 -2.57
CA PHE A 94 -12.98 -11.09 -1.17
C PHE A 94 -14.22 -11.02 -0.30
N VAL A 95 -14.09 -11.53 0.92
CA VAL A 95 -15.10 -11.41 1.99
C VAL A 95 -14.77 -10.32 3.00
N SER A 96 -13.50 -9.94 3.11
CA SER A 96 -12.97 -8.95 4.05
C SER A 96 -12.42 -7.74 3.30
N ILE A 97 -12.84 -6.54 3.72
CA ILE A 97 -12.32 -5.27 3.20
C ILE A 97 -10.84 -5.09 3.54
N GLU A 98 -10.38 -5.58 4.69
CA GLU A 98 -8.98 -5.45 5.11
C GLU A 98 -8.05 -6.35 4.28
N HIS A 99 -8.46 -7.60 4.02
CA HIS A 99 -7.69 -8.50 3.14
C HIS A 99 -7.63 -7.98 1.72
N LEU A 100 -8.73 -7.40 1.24
CA LEU A 100 -8.80 -6.74 -0.04
C LEU A 100 -7.85 -5.54 -0.13
N ASP A 101 -7.81 -4.67 0.88
CA ASP A 101 -6.86 -3.54 0.90
C ASP A 101 -5.40 -4.04 0.87
N ALA A 102 -5.08 -5.05 1.69
CA ALA A 102 -3.76 -5.67 1.68
C ALA A 102 -3.40 -6.20 0.29
N PHE A 103 -4.30 -6.95 -0.34
CA PHE A 103 -4.11 -7.46 -1.68
C PHE A 103 -3.99 -6.34 -2.72
N TRP A 104 -4.82 -5.29 -2.63
CA TRP A 104 -4.76 -4.14 -3.53
C TRP A 104 -3.37 -3.49 -3.48
N LYS A 105 -2.79 -3.27 -2.29
CA LYS A 105 -1.43 -2.71 -2.16
C LYS A 105 -0.35 -3.63 -2.72
N THR A 106 -0.48 -4.95 -2.56
CA THR A 106 0.41 -5.94 -3.18
C THR A 106 0.44 -5.83 -4.70
N ILE A 107 -0.67 -5.41 -5.32
CA ILE A 107 -0.74 -5.20 -6.78
C ILE A 107 -0.31 -3.78 -7.17
N VAL A 108 -0.81 -2.76 -6.48
CA VAL A 108 -0.64 -1.36 -6.90
C VAL A 108 0.76 -0.84 -6.65
N LEU A 109 1.41 -1.20 -5.54
CA LEU A 109 2.75 -0.68 -5.24
C LEU A 109 3.80 -1.11 -6.28
N PRO A 110 3.91 -2.40 -6.67
CA PRO A 110 4.85 -2.80 -7.72
C PRO A 110 4.53 -2.15 -9.08
N LEU A 111 3.25 -2.03 -9.44
CA LEU A 111 2.84 -1.37 -10.68
C LEU A 111 3.21 0.12 -10.67
N GLY A 112 2.98 0.81 -9.56
CA GLY A 112 3.28 2.23 -9.38
C GLY A 112 4.77 2.52 -9.38
N ASN A 113 5.58 1.61 -8.82
CA ASN A 113 7.05 1.76 -8.79
C ASN A 113 7.73 1.37 -10.10
N SER A 114 6.99 0.87 -11.10
CA SER A 114 7.57 0.60 -12.42
C SER A 114 8.00 1.91 -13.09
N ALA A 115 9.19 1.94 -13.71
CA ALA A 115 9.78 3.14 -14.32
C ALA A 115 8.90 3.84 -15.37
N SER A 116 7.89 3.13 -15.91
CA SER A 116 6.94 3.68 -16.88
C SER A 116 5.76 4.44 -16.25
N THR A 117 5.50 4.25 -14.96
CA THR A 117 4.33 4.82 -14.29
C THR A 117 4.67 6.15 -13.63
N ARG A 118 4.30 7.24 -14.28
CA ARG A 118 4.46 8.59 -13.71
C ARG A 118 3.19 9.13 -13.05
N GLU A 119 2.04 8.60 -13.46
CA GLU A 119 0.74 9.11 -13.09
C GLU A 119 -0.21 7.98 -12.72
N THR A 120 -0.83 8.09 -11.55
CA THR A 120 -1.90 7.21 -11.10
C THR A 120 -3.19 8.00 -10.98
N PHE A 121 -4.27 7.51 -11.60
CA PHE A 121 -5.59 8.12 -11.51
C PHE A 121 -6.50 7.27 -10.62
N PHE A 122 -7.25 7.93 -9.74
CA PHE A 122 -8.20 7.28 -8.85
C PHE A 122 -9.60 7.84 -9.04
N TYR A 123 -10.60 6.98 -8.86
CA TYR A 123 -11.97 7.38 -8.61
C TYR A 123 -12.51 6.61 -7.43
N ASN A 124 -12.93 7.31 -6.37
CA ASN A 124 -13.61 6.71 -5.24
C ASN A 124 -14.92 7.45 -4.96
N PRO A 125 -16.06 6.77 -4.77
CA PRO A 125 -17.31 7.41 -4.34
C PRO A 125 -17.16 8.25 -3.06
N HIS A 126 -16.42 7.68 -2.09
CA HIS A 126 -15.95 8.26 -0.82
C HIS A 126 -14.60 7.63 -0.46
N ASN A 127 -13.73 8.33 0.29
CA ASN A 127 -12.41 7.79 0.66
C ASN A 127 -12.32 7.20 2.08
N PHE A 128 -13.19 6.24 2.40
CA PHE A 128 -13.18 5.59 3.73
C PHE A 128 -11.95 4.69 3.98
N TRP A 129 -11.21 4.31 2.93
CA TRP A 129 -10.02 3.45 2.99
C TRP A 129 -8.93 4.01 3.92
N ALA A 130 -8.70 5.33 3.88
CA ALA A 130 -7.72 6.03 4.71
C ALA A 130 -7.96 5.90 6.22
N TYR A 131 -9.16 5.46 6.61
CA TYR A 131 -9.61 5.44 8.00
C TYR A 131 -9.81 4.02 8.54
N LEU A 132 -9.40 2.98 7.81
CA LEU A 132 -9.39 1.61 8.33
C LEU A 132 -8.36 1.51 9.48
N PRO A 133 -8.76 1.25 10.75
CA PRO A 133 -7.87 1.40 11.91
C PRO A 133 -6.61 0.52 11.84
N ALA A 134 -6.76 -0.75 11.44
CA ALA A 134 -5.64 -1.68 11.30
C ALA A 134 -4.69 -1.33 10.14
N ARG A 135 -5.06 -0.35 9.30
CA ARG A 135 -4.38 -0.03 8.04
C ARG A 135 -4.00 1.44 7.92
N LYS A 136 -4.39 2.31 8.87
CA LYS A 136 -4.13 3.77 8.79
C LYS A 136 -2.68 4.10 8.50
N GLN A 137 -1.73 3.51 9.22
CA GLN A 137 -0.30 3.76 8.97
C GLN A 137 0.13 3.35 7.56
N SER A 138 -0.43 2.24 7.04
CA SER A 138 -0.15 1.76 5.69
C SER A 138 -0.76 2.66 4.61
N GLU A 139 -1.96 3.20 4.84
CA GLU A 139 -2.60 4.21 3.98
C GLU A 139 -1.82 5.53 3.97
N ASP A 140 -1.48 6.03 5.15
CA ASP A 140 -0.71 7.26 5.31
C ASP A 140 0.64 7.16 4.59
N ALA A 141 1.32 6.01 4.72
CA ALA A 141 2.55 5.72 3.99
C ALA A 141 2.31 5.67 2.46
N TYR A 142 1.21 5.06 2.01
CA TYR A 142 0.86 4.99 0.60
C TYR A 142 0.64 6.38 -0.02
N TYR A 143 -0.16 7.24 0.61
CA TYR A 143 -0.41 8.58 0.09
C TYR A 143 0.83 9.47 0.12
N ARG A 144 1.68 9.34 1.15
CA ARG A 144 2.97 10.05 1.21
C ARG A 144 3.97 9.55 0.17
N ASN A 145 3.82 8.31 -0.33
CA ASN A 145 4.72 7.76 -1.33
C ASN A 145 4.74 8.56 -2.64
N PHE A 146 3.64 9.22 -3.01
CA PHE A 146 3.59 10.10 -4.19
C PHE A 146 4.60 11.25 -4.07
N LEU A 147 4.67 11.88 -2.91
CA LEU A 147 5.65 12.93 -2.63
C LEU A 147 7.08 12.39 -2.62
N ASN A 148 7.30 11.23 -1.99
CA ASN A 148 8.64 10.65 -1.83
C ASN A 148 9.25 10.13 -3.15
N THR A 149 8.40 9.74 -4.10
CA THR A 149 8.81 9.17 -5.40
C THR A 149 8.71 10.15 -6.55
N GLU A 150 8.32 11.40 -6.28
CA GLU A 150 8.02 12.43 -7.29
C GLU A 150 7.01 11.95 -8.36
N SER A 151 6.14 11.01 -7.98
CA SER A 151 5.07 10.48 -8.84
C SER A 151 3.77 11.24 -8.58
N TYR A 152 2.91 11.33 -9.60
CA TYR A 152 1.66 12.08 -9.49
C TYR A 152 0.46 11.16 -9.24
N GLY A 153 -0.28 11.44 -8.16
CA GLY A 153 -1.58 10.88 -7.86
C GLY A 153 -2.69 11.89 -8.17
N PHE A 154 -3.63 11.51 -9.03
CA PHE A 154 -4.79 12.31 -9.40
C PHE A 154 -6.06 11.64 -8.89
N PHE A 155 -6.59 12.13 -7.77
CA PHE A 155 -7.62 11.46 -7.02
C PHE A 155 -8.97 12.16 -7.15
N THR A 156 -9.94 11.56 -7.85
CA THR A 156 -11.30 12.10 -7.88
C THR A 156 -12.18 11.40 -6.85
N ILE A 157 -12.77 12.18 -5.95
CA ILE A 157 -13.79 11.69 -5.01
C ILE A 157 -15.16 12.05 -5.56
N GLY A 158 -16.05 11.07 -5.66
CA GLY A 158 -17.38 11.18 -6.26
C GLY A 158 -18.40 11.98 -5.43
N SER A 159 -17.98 12.62 -4.35
CA SER A 159 -18.78 13.38 -3.40
C SER A 159 -17.97 14.56 -2.86
N ASP A 160 -18.68 15.53 -2.27
CA ASP A 160 -18.20 16.76 -1.66
C ASP A 160 -18.60 16.85 -0.18
N SER A 161 -18.84 15.71 0.48
CA SER A 161 -19.21 15.70 1.89
C SER A 161 -18.10 16.31 2.76
N ARG A 162 -18.44 16.70 3.99
CA ARG A 162 -17.47 17.31 4.90
C ARG A 162 -16.31 16.38 5.25
N ALA A 163 -16.56 15.08 5.39
CA ALA A 163 -15.51 14.08 5.58
C ALA A 163 -14.58 13.98 4.34
N ASP A 164 -15.13 14.06 3.12
CA ASP A 164 -14.32 14.05 1.90
C ASP A 164 -13.49 15.34 1.73
N MET A 165 -14.04 16.49 2.14
CA MET A 165 -13.30 17.75 2.23
C MET A 165 -12.17 17.70 3.26
N GLU A 166 -12.39 17.07 4.41
CA GLU A 166 -11.36 16.84 5.42
C GLU A 166 -10.23 15.99 4.87
N PHE A 167 -10.55 14.87 4.20
CA PHE A 167 -9.56 14.03 3.52
C PHE A 167 -8.75 14.82 2.50
N LYS A 168 -9.42 15.60 1.65
CA LYS A 168 -8.73 16.47 0.68
C LYS A 168 -7.76 17.43 1.37
N ARG A 169 -8.19 18.09 2.45
CA ARG A 169 -7.32 19.03 3.20
C ARG A 169 -6.11 18.33 3.83
N GLU A 170 -6.28 17.11 4.33
CA GLU A 170 -5.23 16.35 5.02
C GLU A 170 -4.16 15.82 4.05
N TYR A 171 -4.56 15.27 2.91
CA TYR A 171 -3.64 14.53 2.03
C TYR A 171 -3.22 15.28 0.76
N GLN A 172 -3.98 16.30 0.33
CA GLN A 172 -3.64 17.02 -0.90
C GLN A 172 -2.30 17.72 -0.76
N ASN A 173 -1.45 17.53 -1.77
CA ASN A 173 -0.17 18.21 -1.90
C ASN A 173 0.18 18.36 -3.39
N GLU A 174 1.40 18.79 -3.69
CA GLU A 174 1.88 19.00 -5.06
C GLU A 174 1.81 17.73 -5.94
N HIS A 175 2.10 16.58 -5.34
CA HIS A 175 2.18 15.28 -6.01
C HIS A 175 0.91 14.43 -5.83
N LEU A 176 0.01 14.80 -4.92
CA LEU A 176 -1.31 14.18 -4.76
C LEU A 176 -2.40 15.24 -4.85
N GLN A 177 -3.01 15.37 -6.04
CA GLN A 177 -4.09 16.31 -6.27
C GLN A 177 -5.45 15.63 -6.08
N ILE A 178 -6.37 16.28 -5.36
CA ILE A 178 -7.66 15.70 -5.00
C ILE A 178 -8.80 16.59 -5.53
N ASP A 179 -9.65 16.04 -6.38
CA ASP A 179 -10.83 16.69 -6.94
C ASP A 179 -12.10 16.11 -6.31
N LEU A 180 -13.00 16.95 -5.82
CA LEU A 180 -14.29 16.54 -5.26
C LEU A 180 -15.36 16.81 -6.31
N ARG A 181 -15.79 15.75 -7.00
CA ARG A 181 -16.70 15.86 -8.13
C ARG A 181 -17.42 14.56 -8.40
N ASN A 182 -18.75 14.63 -8.42
CA ASN A 182 -19.56 13.52 -8.87
C ASN A 182 -19.44 13.32 -10.40
N ILE A 183 -19.03 12.12 -10.82
CA ILE A 183 -18.94 11.73 -12.22
C ILE A 183 -19.97 10.63 -12.49
N GLN A 184 -21.10 11.00 -13.09
CA GLN A 184 -22.26 10.12 -13.28
C GLN A 184 -21.98 8.82 -14.05
N ILE A 185 -20.97 8.80 -14.94
CA ILE A 185 -20.63 7.59 -15.71
C ILE A 185 -20.00 6.49 -14.84
N PHE A 186 -19.42 6.87 -13.69
CA PHE A 186 -18.85 5.91 -12.75
C PHE A 186 -19.89 5.50 -11.71
N ARG A 187 -19.90 4.21 -11.38
CA ARG A 187 -20.86 3.66 -10.42
C ARG A 187 -20.42 4.04 -9.01
N ARG A 188 -21.38 4.36 -8.15
CA ARG A 188 -21.17 4.59 -6.71
C ARG A 188 -20.68 3.34 -5.95
N THR A 189 -20.65 2.18 -6.59
CA THR A 189 -20.09 0.93 -6.03
C THR A 189 -18.62 0.72 -6.38
N ASP A 190 -18.08 1.47 -7.35
CA ASP A 190 -16.80 1.17 -7.97
C ASP A 190 -15.74 2.15 -7.46
N HIS A 191 -14.68 1.60 -6.86
CA HIS A 191 -13.43 2.28 -6.58
C HIS A 191 -12.43 1.87 -7.64
N ILE A 192 -11.86 2.84 -8.36
CA ILE A 192 -11.05 2.60 -9.55
C ILE A 192 -9.65 3.16 -9.33
N THR A 193 -8.65 2.39 -9.74
CA THR A 193 -7.26 2.83 -9.85
C THR A 193 -6.79 2.58 -11.28
N ILE A 194 -6.12 3.55 -11.90
CA ILE A 194 -5.58 3.42 -13.26
C ILE A 194 -4.10 3.76 -13.26
N LEU A 195 -3.28 2.77 -13.61
CA LEU A 195 -1.82 2.89 -13.79
C LEU A 195 -1.49 2.48 -15.22
N ASN A 196 -0.94 3.40 -16.03
CA ASN A 196 -0.71 3.17 -17.46
C ASN A 196 -1.97 2.63 -18.19
N SER A 197 -1.91 1.40 -18.71
CA SER A 197 -3.01 0.69 -19.36
C SER A 197 -3.78 -0.25 -18.41
N ILE A 198 -3.28 -0.46 -17.20
CA ILE A 198 -3.90 -1.29 -16.18
C ILE A 198 -5.01 -0.50 -15.49
N ILE A 199 -6.19 -1.10 -15.40
CA ILE A 199 -7.32 -0.61 -14.64
C ILE A 199 -7.63 -1.63 -13.56
N ILE A 200 -7.66 -1.17 -12.32
CA ILE A 200 -8.08 -1.94 -11.17
C ILE A 200 -9.43 -1.39 -10.74
N THR A 201 -10.41 -2.27 -10.56
CA THR A 201 -11.75 -1.90 -10.08
C THR A 201 -12.09 -2.76 -8.89
N VAL A 202 -12.25 -2.11 -7.75
CA VAL A 202 -12.84 -2.69 -6.54
C VAL A 202 -14.31 -2.32 -6.52
N ARG A 203 -15.18 -3.33 -6.62
CA ARG A 203 -16.63 -3.16 -6.58
C ARG A 203 -17.18 -3.71 -5.28
N LEU A 204 -17.70 -2.82 -4.45
CA LEU A 204 -18.40 -3.17 -3.22
C LEU A 204 -19.82 -3.67 -3.52
N ASP A 205 -20.40 -4.41 -2.58
CA ASP A 205 -21.83 -4.73 -2.62
C ASP A 205 -22.66 -3.45 -2.55
N LYS A 206 -23.75 -3.39 -3.32
CA LYS A 206 -24.61 -2.21 -3.41
C LYS A 206 -25.12 -1.76 -2.04
N ARG A 207 -25.49 -2.69 -1.16
CA ARG A 207 -25.99 -2.36 0.18
C ARG A 207 -24.91 -1.73 1.05
N ILE A 208 -23.66 -2.17 0.91
CA ILE A 208 -22.50 -1.59 1.61
C ILE A 208 -22.28 -0.16 1.12
N SER A 209 -22.19 0.05 -0.20
CA SER A 209 -21.99 1.38 -0.78
C SER A 209 -23.09 2.36 -0.39
N GLU A 210 -24.36 1.96 -0.48
CA GLU A 210 -25.49 2.82 -0.08
C GLU A 210 -25.45 3.20 1.41
N ARG A 211 -24.94 2.30 2.26
CA ARG A 211 -24.79 2.58 3.69
C ARG A 211 -23.67 3.60 3.94
N ILE A 212 -22.55 3.47 3.24
CA ILE A 212 -21.44 4.43 3.29
C ILE A 212 -21.91 5.81 2.77
N ASP A 213 -22.59 5.84 1.63
CA ASP A 213 -23.16 7.07 1.06
C ASP A 213 -24.07 7.80 2.07
N LYS A 214 -24.94 7.06 2.76
CA LYS A 214 -25.80 7.63 3.81
C LYS A 214 -25.00 8.19 4.99
N LEU A 215 -23.97 7.49 5.45
CA LEU A 215 -23.14 7.97 6.56
C LEU A 215 -22.43 9.28 6.18
N TYR A 216 -21.80 9.32 5.00
CA TYR A 216 -21.11 10.51 4.51
C TYR A 216 -22.07 11.68 4.26
N ALA A 217 -23.34 11.43 3.95
CA ALA A 217 -24.34 12.48 3.74
C ALA A 217 -24.91 13.06 5.05
N LEU A 218 -24.93 12.30 6.15
CA LEU A 218 -25.63 12.67 7.40
C LEU A 218 -24.72 13.36 8.41
N GLU A 219 -23.44 12.99 8.48
CA GLU A 219 -22.56 13.42 9.56
C GLU A 219 -21.67 14.60 9.16
N GLU A 220 -21.30 15.41 10.17
CA GLU A 220 -20.48 16.60 9.94
C GLU A 220 -18.99 16.32 9.77
N ASN A 221 -18.45 15.18 10.21
CA ASN A 221 -17.01 14.92 10.13
C ASN A 221 -16.69 13.43 10.16
N ILE A 222 -15.43 13.10 9.84
CA ILE A 222 -14.98 11.71 9.78
C ILE A 222 -15.07 11.00 11.14
N ASN A 223 -14.80 11.69 12.25
CA ASN A 223 -14.81 11.09 13.59
C ASN A 223 -16.21 10.61 14.00
N GLY A 224 -17.26 11.28 13.53
CA GLY A 224 -18.65 10.88 13.74
C GLY A 224 -19.03 9.59 13.02
N ILE A 225 -18.60 9.43 11.75
CA ILE A 225 -18.93 8.23 10.95
C ILE A 225 -18.00 7.05 11.21
N LEU A 226 -16.79 7.28 11.71
CA LEU A 226 -15.74 6.25 11.80
C LEU A 226 -16.18 4.98 12.54
N PRO A 227 -16.87 5.03 13.70
CA PRO A 227 -17.35 3.82 14.37
C PRO A 227 -18.29 2.98 13.50
N GLU A 228 -19.14 3.61 12.70
CA GLU A 228 -20.06 2.90 11.80
C GLU A 228 -19.36 2.38 10.54
N ILE A 229 -18.38 3.12 10.01
CA ILE A 229 -17.51 2.63 8.92
C ILE A 229 -16.79 1.36 9.36
N ILE A 230 -16.19 1.35 10.56
CA ILE A 230 -15.51 0.17 11.11
C ILE A 230 -16.49 -1.03 11.18
N LYS A 231 -17.70 -0.81 11.71
CA LYS A 231 -18.73 -1.85 11.78
C LYS A 231 -19.16 -2.35 10.40
N ILE A 232 -19.20 -1.49 9.38
CA ILE A 232 -19.48 -1.90 8.00
C ILE A 232 -18.33 -2.76 7.47
N CYS A 233 -17.09 -2.36 7.68
CA CYS A 233 -15.91 -3.05 7.16
C CYS A 233 -15.61 -4.40 7.84
N GLN A 234 -16.03 -4.57 9.10
CA GLN A 234 -15.90 -5.84 9.83
C GLN A 234 -16.93 -6.89 9.38
N LYS A 235 -18.03 -6.49 8.73
CA LYS A 235 -19.05 -7.44 8.27
C LYS A 235 -18.57 -8.12 6.99
N PRO A 236 -18.63 -9.46 6.91
CA PRO A 236 -18.35 -10.17 5.67
C PRO A 236 -19.26 -9.68 4.55
N GLY A 237 -18.69 -9.39 3.39
CA GLY A 237 -19.43 -8.92 2.23
C GLY A 237 -18.78 -9.38 0.93
N LYS A 238 -19.57 -9.61 -0.11
CA LYS A 238 -19.02 -9.99 -1.42
C LYS A 238 -18.41 -8.77 -2.10
N ILE A 239 -17.08 -8.73 -2.18
CA ILE A 239 -16.36 -7.64 -2.83
C ILE A 239 -15.63 -8.21 -4.04
N GLN A 240 -15.79 -7.56 -5.20
CA GLN A 240 -15.14 -7.98 -6.43
C GLN A 240 -13.93 -7.09 -6.69
N PHE A 241 -12.77 -7.70 -6.89
CA PHE A 241 -11.55 -7.02 -7.31
C PHE A 241 -11.24 -7.45 -8.74
N THR A 242 -11.28 -6.53 -9.68
CA THR A 242 -10.98 -6.77 -11.09
C THR A 242 -9.68 -6.07 -11.45
N ILE A 243 -8.78 -6.76 -12.15
CA ILE A 243 -7.64 -6.16 -12.86
C ILE A 243 -7.86 -6.41 -14.34
N GLU A 244 -7.73 -5.38 -15.16
CA GLU A 244 -7.75 -5.49 -16.62
C GLU A 244 -6.59 -4.70 -17.22
N ASN A 245 -5.97 -5.22 -18.28
CA ASN A 245 -5.03 -4.45 -19.11
C ASN A 245 -5.76 -3.98 -20.37
N ASN A 246 -6.17 -2.71 -20.42
CA ASN A 246 -6.90 -2.17 -21.57
C ASN A 246 -6.52 -0.70 -21.81
N SER A 247 -5.52 -0.49 -22.67
CA SER A 247 -4.97 0.84 -22.98
C SER A 247 -6.03 1.83 -23.49
N THR A 248 -6.96 1.35 -24.32
CA THR A 248 -8.01 2.19 -24.92
C THR A 248 -9.01 2.65 -23.87
N LYS A 249 -9.46 1.74 -23.01
CA LYS A 249 -10.38 2.05 -21.91
C LYS A 249 -9.70 2.94 -20.87
N ALA A 250 -8.45 2.65 -20.53
CA ALA A 250 -7.67 3.43 -19.57
C ALA A 250 -7.52 4.87 -20.04
N LYS A 251 -7.15 5.10 -21.32
CA LYS A 251 -7.04 6.43 -21.91
C LYS A 251 -8.37 7.21 -21.85
N LYS A 252 -9.49 6.57 -22.17
CA LYS A 252 -10.83 7.19 -22.08
C LYS A 252 -11.17 7.60 -20.65
N MET A 253 -10.94 6.72 -19.68
CA MET A 253 -11.24 6.98 -18.26
C MET A 253 -10.31 8.05 -17.69
N LYS A 254 -9.00 8.00 -17.99
CA LYS A 254 -8.04 9.04 -17.62
C LYS A 254 -8.46 10.41 -18.14
N LYS A 255 -8.92 10.51 -19.41
CA LYS A 255 -9.42 11.78 -19.96
C LYS A 255 -10.60 12.37 -19.16
N ILE A 256 -11.50 11.52 -18.66
CA ILE A 256 -12.64 11.94 -17.84
C ILE A 256 -12.14 12.45 -16.47
N LEU A 257 -11.23 11.70 -15.84
CA LEU A 257 -10.67 12.02 -14.52
C LEU A 257 -9.76 13.26 -14.54
N ALA A 258 -8.93 13.41 -15.58
CA ALA A 258 -7.92 14.46 -15.74
C ALA A 258 -8.48 15.90 -15.77
N LYS A 259 -9.77 16.10 -16.02
CA LYS A 259 -10.36 17.40 -16.40
C LYS A 259 -10.07 18.57 -15.43
N ASN A 260 -9.95 18.30 -14.12
CA ASN A 260 -9.76 19.34 -13.10
C ASN A 260 -8.35 19.35 -12.49
N PHE A 261 -7.43 18.53 -13.01
CA PHE A 261 -6.09 18.42 -12.47
C PHE A 261 -5.10 19.29 -13.24
N TYR A 262 -4.14 19.84 -12.50
CA TYR A 262 -3.06 20.61 -13.08
C TYR A 262 -1.90 19.66 -13.40
N PHE A 263 -1.54 19.60 -14.67
CA PHE A 263 -0.35 18.87 -15.10
C PHE A 263 0.79 19.88 -15.13
N LYS A 264 1.76 19.76 -14.21
CA LYS A 264 3.01 20.49 -14.34
C LYS A 264 3.62 20.08 -15.67
N SER A 265 3.66 21.03 -16.60
CA SER A 265 4.32 20.85 -17.88
C SER A 265 5.82 20.86 -17.60
N ASN A 266 6.36 19.74 -17.13
CA ASN A 266 7.80 19.54 -17.12
C ASN A 266 8.22 19.38 -18.58
N SER A 267 8.63 20.52 -19.14
CA SER A 267 9.76 20.72 -20.04
C SER A 267 10.23 19.45 -20.77
N ARG A 268 9.94 19.40 -22.07
CA ARG A 268 10.70 18.73 -23.15
C ARG A 268 11.72 17.69 -22.71
N HIS A 269 11.49 16.42 -23.06
CA HIS A 269 12.48 15.48 -23.62
C HIS A 269 11.62 14.44 -24.39
N ILE A 270 11.55 14.48 -25.73
CA ILE A 270 12.52 13.91 -26.69
C ILE A 270 13.13 12.61 -26.16
#